data_AF-A0A8J3Y7L3-F1
#
_entry.id   AF-A0A8J3Y7L3-F1
#
_cell.length_a   1.000
_cell.length_b   1.000
_cell.length_c   1.000
_cell.angle_alpha   90.00
_cell.angle_beta   90.00
_cell.angle_gamma   90.00
#
_symmetry.space_group_name_H-M   'P 1'
#
loop_
_entity.id
_entity.type
_entity.pdbx_description
1 polymer ?
#
loop_
_entity_poly.entity_id
_entity_poly.type
_entity_poly.pdbx_seq_one_letter_code
_entity_poly.pdbx_strand_id
1 'polypeptide(L)'
;MTTLAPEPTRWLAQQIIRHYDSAVLSGIVPNADHLRSGGYHVSIEDLARNGNGGDYSNRRALDRSPPVTAAGRRLAAAHDISLSRADMVRLHGRVRAVWLARASDTRTRYVNAVNCWDGSGAAVRYDFVAGTAGTATADHRWHEHTDQPRAYVDTARDSDEAWKAARAVLSIVTGQSHAAWLEQEDEMTEAELIAAVVKALRSTAGQAALGTGAWNHRENDPQTISPENPQGTRTFRMGGWARTQPTRADQRTAAVLAAVAAAQDDAVDEQALAAALLPLLTGDQLERIVRANLSDEQRRALAARLAVDEVPPSD
;
A
#
# COMPACT_ATOMS: atom_id res chain seq x y z
N MET A 1 1.78 -29.62 -13.83
CA MET A 1 1.98 -28.44 -12.96
C MET A 1 0.60 -27.92 -12.64
N THR A 2 0.41 -27.52 -11.39
CA THR A 2 -0.88 -27.21 -10.75
C THR A 2 -0.68 -25.85 -10.13
N THR A 3 -1.26 -24.83 -10.76
CA THR A 3 -1.23 -23.43 -10.35
C THR A 3 -1.27 -23.27 -8.82
N LEU A 4 -0.42 -22.40 -8.29
CA LEU A 4 -0.31 -22.16 -6.85
C LEU A 4 -1.04 -20.88 -6.46
N ALA A 5 -1.83 -20.92 -5.40
CA ALA A 5 -2.34 -19.72 -4.76
C ALA A 5 -1.27 -19.15 -3.79
N PRO A 6 -0.69 -17.98 -4.05
CA PRO A 6 0.27 -17.39 -3.12
C PRO A 6 -0.42 -17.05 -1.79
N GLU A 7 0.36 -17.08 -0.70
CA GLU A 7 -0.17 -16.88 0.65
C GLU A 7 -0.87 -15.51 0.82
N PRO A 8 -0.34 -14.38 0.32
CA PRO A 8 -1.07 -13.10 0.39
C PRO A 8 -2.44 -13.13 -0.27
N THR A 9 -2.60 -13.82 -1.41
CA THR A 9 -3.90 -13.96 -2.09
C THR A 9 -4.86 -14.85 -1.31
N ARG A 10 -4.38 -15.94 -0.69
CA ARG A 10 -5.19 -16.77 0.22
C ARG A 10 -5.64 -15.98 1.45
N TRP A 11 -4.72 -15.23 2.05
CA TRP A 11 -5.02 -14.36 3.19
C TRP A 11 -6.07 -13.31 2.82
N LEU A 12 -5.92 -12.64 1.68
CA LEU A 12 -6.87 -11.65 1.18
C LEU A 12 -8.28 -12.22 1.08
N ALA A 13 -8.43 -13.36 0.40
CA ALA A 13 -9.72 -14.04 0.27
C ALA A 13 -10.33 -14.36 1.65
N GLN A 14 -9.53 -14.84 2.60
CA GLN A 14 -9.99 -15.09 3.97
C GLN A 14 -10.42 -13.82 4.70
N GLN A 15 -9.73 -12.70 4.52
CA GLN A 15 -10.14 -11.43 5.14
C GLN A 15 -11.45 -10.90 4.54
N ILE A 16 -11.66 -11.06 3.22
CA ILE A 16 -12.93 -10.71 2.59
C ILE A 16 -14.07 -11.57 3.16
N ILE A 17 -13.82 -12.88 3.34
CA ILE A 17 -14.80 -13.81 3.96
C ILE A 17 -15.14 -13.41 5.39
N ARG A 18 -14.17 -12.91 6.15
CA ARG A 18 -14.41 -12.41 7.51
C ARG A 18 -15.16 -11.07 7.54
N HIS A 19 -15.03 -10.26 6.49
CA HIS A 19 -15.63 -8.92 6.43
C HIS A 19 -17.09 -8.96 5.98
N TYR A 20 -17.45 -9.91 5.12
CA TYR A 20 -18.81 -10.08 4.61
C TYR A 20 -19.39 -11.41 5.09
N ASP A 21 -20.43 -11.36 5.92
CA ASP A 21 -21.05 -12.58 6.47
C ASP A 21 -21.56 -13.55 5.39
N SER A 22 -21.89 -13.04 4.19
CA SER A 22 -22.35 -13.85 3.06
C SER A 22 -21.25 -14.35 2.13
N ALA A 23 -19.99 -13.97 2.38
CA ALA A 23 -18.89 -14.29 1.48
C ALA A 23 -18.51 -15.77 1.52
N VAL A 24 -18.40 -16.36 0.34
CA VAL A 24 -17.90 -17.72 0.15
C VAL A 24 -16.84 -17.71 -0.93
N LEU A 25 -15.70 -18.34 -0.65
CA LEU A 25 -14.67 -18.52 -1.65
C LEU A 25 -15.19 -19.40 -2.80
N SER A 26 -15.32 -18.83 -3.98
CA SER A 26 -15.76 -19.55 -5.18
C SER A 26 -14.62 -19.85 -6.15
N GLY A 27 -13.45 -19.20 -6.00
CA GLY A 27 -12.28 -19.46 -6.83
C GLY A 27 -11.00 -18.78 -6.32
N ILE A 28 -9.86 -19.47 -6.42
CA ILE A 28 -8.49 -18.92 -6.33
C ILE A 28 -7.55 -19.78 -7.19
N VAL A 29 -7.82 -21.08 -7.20
CA VAL A 29 -7.04 -22.12 -7.89
C VAL A 29 -7.93 -22.74 -8.98
N PRO A 30 -7.39 -23.07 -10.16
CA PRO A 30 -8.19 -23.63 -11.23
C PRO A 30 -8.79 -24.96 -10.81
N ASN A 31 -10.10 -25.09 -11.01
CA ASN A 31 -10.70 -26.39 -11.24
C ASN A 31 -10.40 -26.85 -12.69
N ALA A 32 -10.75 -28.09 -13.02
CA ALA A 32 -10.49 -28.65 -14.35
C ALA A 32 -11.05 -27.79 -15.50
N ASP A 33 -12.16 -27.09 -15.25
CA ASP A 33 -12.81 -26.21 -16.22
C ASP A 33 -12.01 -24.91 -16.44
N HIS A 34 -11.42 -24.35 -15.38
CA HIS A 34 -10.61 -23.13 -15.45
C HIS A 34 -9.24 -23.34 -16.10
N LEU A 35 -8.70 -24.57 -16.16
CA LEU A 35 -7.36 -24.80 -16.72
C LEU A 35 -7.22 -24.41 -18.21
N ARG A 36 -8.32 -24.30 -18.96
CA ARG A 36 -8.31 -23.92 -20.38
C ARG A 36 -8.60 -22.45 -20.64
N SER A 37 -9.32 -21.77 -19.74
CA SER A 37 -9.85 -20.40 -19.96
C SER A 37 -9.67 -19.45 -18.77
N GLY A 38 -9.12 -19.92 -17.64
CA GLY A 38 -9.24 -19.27 -16.34
C GLY A 38 -8.38 -18.04 -16.09
N GLY A 39 -7.78 -17.44 -17.13
CA GLY A 39 -7.06 -16.15 -17.03
C GLY A 39 -6.15 -16.02 -15.81
N TYR A 40 -6.38 -15.00 -14.98
CA TYR A 40 -5.58 -14.74 -13.77
C TYR A 40 -5.75 -15.79 -12.65
N HIS A 41 -6.78 -16.63 -12.67
CA HIS A 41 -6.88 -17.78 -11.75
C HIS A 41 -5.85 -18.86 -12.06
N VAL A 42 -5.24 -18.84 -13.24
CA VAL A 42 -4.31 -19.86 -13.71
C VAL A 42 -2.92 -19.28 -13.85
N SER A 43 -1.91 -20.09 -13.55
CA SER A 43 -0.54 -19.74 -13.80
C SER A 43 -0.26 -19.54 -15.30
N ILE A 44 0.71 -18.69 -15.63
CA ILE A 44 1.13 -18.48 -17.02
C ILE A 44 1.58 -19.81 -17.65
N GLU A 45 2.28 -20.62 -16.85
CA GLU A 45 2.80 -21.92 -17.28
C GLU A 45 1.70 -22.94 -17.58
N ASP A 46 0.62 -22.95 -16.79
CA ASP A 46 -0.51 -23.84 -17.03
C ASP A 46 -1.38 -23.34 -18.19
N LEU A 47 -1.59 -22.03 -18.34
CA LEU A 47 -2.25 -21.45 -19.51
C LEU A 47 -1.52 -21.82 -20.81
N ALA A 48 -0.19 -21.67 -20.83
CA ALA A 48 0.63 -22.04 -21.98
C ALA A 48 0.52 -23.54 -22.30
N ARG A 49 0.57 -24.41 -21.28
CA ARG A 49 0.45 -25.86 -21.47
C ARG A 49 -0.91 -26.28 -22.03
N ASN A 50 -1.97 -25.55 -21.69
CA ASN A 50 -3.33 -25.84 -22.15
C ASN A 50 -3.71 -25.10 -23.44
N GLY A 51 -2.73 -24.57 -24.18
CA GLY A 51 -2.95 -23.93 -25.48
C GLY A 51 -3.46 -22.49 -25.41
N ASN A 52 -3.50 -21.87 -24.22
CA ASN A 52 -3.93 -20.49 -24.00
C ASN A 52 -2.78 -19.58 -23.55
N GLY A 53 -1.56 -19.80 -24.08
CA GLY A 53 -0.38 -18.99 -23.74
C GLY A 53 -0.52 -17.50 -24.12
N GLY A 54 -1.43 -17.22 -25.06
CA GLY A 54 -1.79 -15.87 -25.46
C GLY A 54 -2.87 -15.22 -24.60
N ASP A 55 -3.28 -15.73 -23.44
CA ASP A 55 -4.35 -15.10 -22.66
C ASP A 55 -4.07 -13.62 -22.28
N TYR A 56 -5.12 -12.81 -22.09
CA TYR A 56 -4.99 -11.41 -21.66
C TYR A 56 -4.22 -11.29 -20.35
N SER A 57 -4.33 -12.30 -19.47
CA SER A 57 -3.65 -12.32 -18.17
C SER A 57 -2.14 -12.36 -18.26
N ASN A 58 -1.57 -12.65 -19.43
CA ASN A 58 -0.13 -12.79 -19.65
C ASN A 58 0.43 -11.66 -20.53
N ARG A 59 -0.41 -10.67 -20.87
CA ARG A 59 -0.07 -9.63 -21.85
C ARG A 59 0.21 -8.27 -21.23
N ARG A 60 -0.17 -7.99 -19.97
CA ARG A 60 0.10 -6.69 -19.35
C ARG A 60 1.58 -6.59 -18.97
N ALA A 61 2.11 -5.37 -18.91
CA ALA A 61 3.53 -5.14 -18.66
C ALA A 61 4.02 -5.78 -17.35
N LEU A 62 3.22 -5.69 -16.29
CA LEU A 62 3.51 -6.26 -14.97
C LEU A 62 3.23 -7.78 -14.85
N ASP A 63 2.75 -8.41 -15.93
CA ASP A 63 2.52 -9.86 -15.99
C ASP A 63 3.56 -10.57 -16.87
N ARG A 64 4.46 -9.81 -17.52
CA ARG A 64 5.54 -10.33 -18.36
C ARG A 64 6.86 -10.37 -17.59
N SER A 65 7.81 -11.14 -18.12
CA SER A 65 9.22 -11.02 -17.73
C SER A 65 9.81 -9.73 -18.32
N PRO A 66 10.76 -9.01 -17.68
CA PRO A 66 11.41 -9.29 -16.39
C PRO A 66 10.65 -8.99 -15.09
N PRO A 67 9.49 -8.28 -15.06
CA PRO A 67 8.78 -8.02 -13.81
C PRO A 67 8.32 -9.24 -13.01
N VAL A 68 8.15 -10.41 -13.62
CA VAL A 68 7.70 -11.65 -12.95
C VAL A 68 8.83 -12.69 -12.96
N THR A 69 9.14 -13.27 -11.81
CA THR A 69 10.13 -14.34 -11.66
C THR A 69 9.62 -15.67 -12.21
N ALA A 70 10.51 -16.66 -12.36
CA ALA A 70 10.10 -18.02 -12.71
C ALA A 70 9.12 -18.64 -11.70
N ALA A 71 9.20 -18.25 -10.42
CA ALA A 71 8.24 -18.68 -9.39
C ALA A 71 6.90 -17.97 -9.56
N GLY A 72 6.90 -16.64 -9.74
CA GLY A 72 5.70 -15.83 -9.96
C GLY A 72 4.86 -16.28 -11.16
N ARG A 73 5.49 -16.79 -12.22
CA ARG A 73 4.80 -17.34 -13.39
C ARG A 73 3.94 -18.57 -13.09
N ARG A 74 4.15 -19.24 -11.95
CA ARG A 74 3.41 -20.42 -11.47
C ARG A 74 2.25 -20.06 -10.54
N LEU A 75 2.06 -18.78 -10.24
CA LEU A 75 1.05 -18.29 -9.30
C LEU A 75 -0.26 -17.92 -10.00
N ALA A 76 -1.38 -18.18 -9.33
CA ALA A 76 -2.63 -17.48 -9.55
C ALA A 76 -2.50 -16.04 -9.02
N ALA A 77 -3.22 -15.14 -9.65
CA ALA A 77 -3.25 -13.72 -9.34
C ALA A 77 -4.68 -13.14 -9.41
N ALA A 78 -5.69 -14.01 -9.30
CA ALA A 78 -7.08 -13.61 -9.10
C ALA A 78 -7.74 -14.46 -8.01
N HIS A 79 -8.87 -13.95 -7.53
CA HIS A 79 -9.78 -14.66 -6.64
C HIS A 79 -11.23 -14.32 -6.99
N ASP A 80 -12.13 -15.24 -6.69
CA ASP A 80 -13.57 -15.08 -6.81
C ASP A 80 -14.23 -15.27 -5.44
N ILE A 81 -15.05 -14.30 -5.05
CA ILE A 81 -15.84 -14.36 -3.82
C ILE A 81 -17.32 -14.24 -4.18
N SER A 82 -18.07 -15.32 -3.98
CA SER A 82 -19.52 -15.29 -4.03
C SER A 82 -20.07 -14.46 -2.87
N LEU A 83 -21.04 -13.59 -3.15
CA LEU A 83 -21.66 -12.71 -2.16
C LEU A 83 -23.19 -12.75 -2.31
N SER A 84 -23.90 -12.44 -1.23
CA SER A 84 -25.32 -12.09 -1.32
C SER A 84 -25.51 -10.86 -2.23
N ARG A 85 -26.71 -10.70 -2.80
CA ARG A 85 -27.04 -9.51 -3.62
C ARG A 85 -26.77 -8.20 -2.86
N ALA A 86 -27.12 -8.13 -1.58
CA ALA A 86 -26.93 -6.91 -0.78
C ALA A 86 -25.45 -6.57 -0.61
N ASP A 87 -24.61 -7.57 -0.31
CA ASP A 87 -23.18 -7.36 -0.15
C ASP A 87 -22.47 -7.09 -1.48
N MET A 88 -22.94 -7.69 -2.58
CA MET A 88 -22.44 -7.41 -3.92
C MET A 88 -22.65 -5.95 -4.31
N VAL A 89 -23.86 -5.40 -4.08
CA VAL A 89 -24.19 -3.99 -4.33
C VAL A 89 -23.30 -3.07 -3.48
N ARG A 90 -23.07 -3.43 -2.22
CA ARG A 90 -22.20 -2.67 -1.30
C ARG A 90 -20.74 -2.69 -1.77
N LEU A 91 -20.21 -3.86 -2.14
CA LEU A 91 -18.87 -4.01 -2.69
C LEU A 91 -18.71 -3.21 -3.98
N HIS A 92 -19.69 -3.30 -4.89
CA HIS A 92 -19.71 -2.53 -6.13
C HIS A 92 -19.58 -1.03 -5.87
N GLY A 93 -20.36 -0.49 -4.92
CA GLY A 93 -20.27 0.92 -4.54
C GLY A 93 -18.87 1.34 -4.09
N ARG A 94 -18.19 0.48 -3.30
CA ARG A 94 -16.82 0.71 -2.80
C ARG A 94 -15.79 0.69 -3.92
N VAL A 95 -15.83 -0.35 -4.77
CA VAL A 95 -14.94 -0.50 -5.93
C VAL A 95 -15.11 0.67 -6.90
N ARG A 96 -16.36 1.04 -7.22
CA ARG A 96 -16.67 2.15 -8.12
C ARG A 96 -16.11 3.47 -7.60
N ALA A 97 -16.22 3.74 -6.30
CA ALA A 97 -15.66 4.97 -5.71
C ALA A 97 -14.15 5.07 -5.93
N VAL A 98 -13.42 3.98 -5.71
CA VAL A 98 -11.97 3.92 -5.96
C VAL A 98 -11.65 4.02 -7.46
N TRP A 99 -12.41 3.37 -8.33
CA TRP A 99 -12.23 3.48 -9.77
C TRP A 99 -12.43 4.92 -10.28
N LEU A 100 -13.41 5.65 -9.75
CA LEU A 100 -13.60 7.07 -10.07
C LEU A 100 -12.42 7.93 -9.58
N ALA A 101 -11.84 7.61 -8.43
CA ALA A 101 -10.68 8.29 -7.85
C ALA A 101 -9.32 7.75 -8.34
N ARG A 102 -9.29 6.86 -9.35
CA ARG A 102 -8.09 6.07 -9.70
C ARG A 102 -6.84 6.88 -10.05
N ALA A 103 -7.03 8.11 -10.56
CA ALA A 103 -5.91 9.00 -10.87
C ALA A 103 -5.13 9.47 -9.63
N SER A 104 -5.78 9.56 -8.46
CA SER A 104 -5.17 9.99 -7.20
C SER A 104 -5.01 8.87 -6.18
N ASP A 105 -5.69 7.74 -6.35
CA ASP A 105 -5.64 6.62 -5.42
C ASP A 105 -4.49 5.66 -5.76
N THR A 106 -3.43 5.69 -4.94
CA THR A 106 -2.22 4.90 -5.17
C THR A 106 -2.43 3.40 -5.00
N ARG A 107 -3.55 2.95 -4.41
CA ARG A 107 -3.86 1.52 -4.26
C ARG A 107 -4.17 0.87 -5.60
N THR A 108 -4.65 1.66 -6.56
CA THR A 108 -5.10 1.16 -7.87
C THR A 108 -3.99 0.50 -8.70
N ARG A 109 -2.72 0.81 -8.43
CA ARG A 109 -1.59 0.11 -9.07
C ARG A 109 -1.55 -1.39 -8.77
N TYR A 110 -2.14 -1.82 -7.66
CA TYR A 110 -2.18 -3.22 -7.22
C TYR A 110 -3.37 -4.01 -7.80
N VAL A 111 -4.21 -3.36 -8.60
CA VAL A 111 -5.42 -3.94 -9.17
C VAL A 111 -5.37 -3.82 -10.68
N ASN A 112 -5.52 -4.94 -11.37
CA ASN A 112 -5.66 -4.96 -12.81
C ASN A 112 -7.09 -4.63 -13.22
N ALA A 113 -8.04 -5.35 -12.65
CA ALA A 113 -9.47 -5.15 -12.85
C ALA A 113 -10.28 -5.76 -11.72
N VAL A 114 -11.53 -5.29 -11.55
CA VAL A 114 -12.52 -5.91 -10.68
C VAL A 114 -13.83 -6.07 -11.45
N ASN A 115 -14.38 -7.27 -11.46
CA ASN A 115 -15.74 -7.52 -11.93
C ASN A 115 -16.68 -7.58 -10.73
N CYS A 116 -17.73 -6.76 -10.73
CA CYS A 116 -18.73 -6.74 -9.67
C CYS A 116 -20.08 -6.26 -10.21
N TRP A 117 -21.14 -6.42 -9.42
CA TRP A 117 -22.51 -6.19 -9.87
C TRP A 117 -23.25 -5.15 -9.02
N ASP A 118 -23.93 -4.21 -9.69
CA ASP A 118 -24.65 -3.12 -9.03
C ASP A 118 -26.08 -3.49 -8.58
N GLY A 119 -26.47 -4.75 -8.78
CA GLY A 119 -27.82 -5.23 -8.45
C GLY A 119 -28.82 -5.12 -9.61
N SER A 120 -28.41 -4.63 -10.77
CA SER A 120 -29.21 -4.47 -11.99
C SER A 120 -28.40 -4.80 -13.25
N GLY A 121 -29.08 -5.14 -14.36
CA GLY A 121 -28.38 -5.36 -15.64
C GLY A 121 -27.24 -6.39 -15.59
N ALA A 122 -26.25 -6.22 -16.47
CA ALA A 122 -25.05 -7.05 -16.49
C ALA A 122 -24.00 -6.59 -15.45
N ALA A 123 -23.14 -7.52 -15.01
CA ALA A 123 -22.01 -7.16 -14.16
C ALA A 123 -21.06 -6.20 -14.90
N VAL A 124 -20.34 -5.38 -14.13
CA VAL A 124 -19.42 -4.37 -14.64
C VAL A 124 -17.99 -4.85 -14.40
N ARG A 125 -17.14 -4.70 -15.41
CA ARG A 125 -15.68 -4.81 -15.29
C ARG A 125 -15.08 -3.42 -15.18
N TYR A 126 -14.52 -3.09 -14.03
CA TYR A 126 -13.70 -1.91 -13.83
C TYR A 126 -12.24 -2.26 -14.15
N ASP A 127 -11.76 -1.87 -15.33
CA ASP A 127 -10.35 -2.04 -15.70
C ASP A 127 -9.54 -0.83 -15.22
N PHE A 128 -8.73 -1.04 -14.19
CA PHE A 128 -7.93 0.01 -13.59
C PHE A 128 -6.72 0.39 -14.44
N VAL A 129 -6.24 -0.53 -15.28
CA VAL A 129 -5.09 -0.30 -16.18
C VAL A 129 -5.51 0.48 -17.41
N ALA A 130 -6.61 0.07 -18.06
CA ALA A 130 -7.15 0.78 -19.22
C ALA A 130 -7.93 2.04 -18.83
N GLY A 131 -8.34 2.16 -17.55
CA GLY A 131 -9.15 3.26 -17.07
C GLY A 131 -10.57 3.24 -17.65
N THR A 132 -11.08 2.07 -18.01
CA THR A 132 -12.40 1.87 -18.62
C THR A 132 -13.33 1.08 -17.70
N ALA A 133 -14.64 1.27 -17.88
CA ALA A 133 -15.67 0.44 -17.28
C ALA A 133 -16.49 -0.18 -18.41
N GLY A 134 -16.62 -1.50 -18.41
CA GLY A 134 -17.31 -2.26 -19.46
C GLY A 134 -18.20 -3.34 -18.89
N THR A 135 -18.89 -4.07 -19.75
CA THR A 135 -19.71 -5.22 -19.35
C THR A 135 -18.84 -6.45 -19.10
N ALA A 136 -19.02 -7.10 -17.96
CA ALA A 136 -18.47 -8.41 -17.66
C ALA A 136 -19.43 -9.52 -18.09
N THR A 137 -18.94 -10.77 -18.17
CA THR A 137 -19.79 -11.93 -18.46
C THR A 137 -20.82 -12.15 -17.35
N ALA A 138 -21.97 -12.73 -17.70
CA ALA A 138 -23.16 -12.77 -16.84
C ALA A 138 -22.97 -13.58 -15.53
N ASP A 139 -22.02 -14.49 -15.49
CA ASP A 139 -21.62 -15.27 -14.32
C ASP A 139 -21.07 -14.40 -13.17
N HIS A 140 -20.48 -13.23 -13.47
CA HIS A 140 -19.99 -12.27 -12.47
C HIS A 140 -21.11 -11.50 -11.74
N ARG A 141 -22.39 -11.83 -11.96
CA ARG A 141 -23.50 -11.30 -11.15
C ARG A 141 -23.53 -11.90 -9.74
N TRP A 142 -22.91 -13.06 -9.57
CA TRP A 142 -23.04 -13.89 -8.37
C TRP A 142 -21.76 -13.93 -7.54
N HIS A 143 -20.64 -13.46 -8.09
CA HIS A 143 -19.36 -13.35 -7.41
C HIS A 143 -18.60 -12.11 -7.87
N GLU A 144 -17.78 -11.59 -6.97
CA GLU A 144 -16.77 -10.60 -7.26
C GLU A 144 -15.53 -11.32 -7.79
N HIS A 145 -14.87 -10.72 -8.77
CA HIS A 145 -13.62 -11.22 -9.34
C HIS A 145 -12.58 -10.10 -9.37
N THR A 146 -11.47 -10.26 -8.65
CA THR A 146 -10.36 -9.28 -8.67
C THR A 146 -9.13 -9.89 -9.33
N ASP A 147 -8.66 -9.22 -10.39
CA ASP A 147 -7.37 -9.44 -11.02
C ASP A 147 -6.30 -8.58 -10.32
N GLN A 148 -5.20 -9.18 -9.84
CA GLN A 148 -3.99 -8.49 -9.40
C GLN A 148 -2.87 -8.66 -10.45
N PRO A 149 -1.96 -7.69 -10.62
CA PRO A 149 -0.77 -7.90 -11.42
C PRO A 149 0.14 -8.97 -10.80
N ARG A 150 0.63 -9.92 -11.61
CA ARG A 150 1.48 -11.03 -11.13
C ARG A 150 2.75 -10.56 -10.45
N ALA A 151 3.36 -9.48 -10.93
CA ALA A 151 4.51 -8.88 -10.27
C ALA A 151 4.21 -8.48 -8.80
N TYR A 152 2.95 -8.20 -8.45
CA TYR A 152 2.50 -7.85 -7.10
C TYR A 152 1.88 -9.01 -6.32
N VAL A 153 1.91 -10.23 -6.83
CA VAL A 153 1.63 -11.44 -6.03
C VAL A 153 2.84 -12.39 -5.96
N ASP A 154 3.89 -12.10 -6.74
CA ASP A 154 5.15 -12.82 -6.78
C ASP A 154 5.98 -12.56 -5.51
N THR A 155 5.76 -13.39 -4.48
CA THR A 155 6.49 -13.30 -3.22
C THR A 155 7.99 -13.59 -3.36
N ALA A 156 8.42 -14.31 -4.41
CA ALA A 156 9.83 -14.53 -4.69
C ALA A 156 10.52 -13.29 -5.27
N ARG A 157 9.74 -12.37 -5.88
CA ARG A 157 10.23 -11.06 -6.30
C ARG A 157 10.33 -10.09 -5.12
N ASP A 158 9.23 -9.95 -4.39
CA ASP A 158 9.08 -8.93 -3.34
C ASP A 158 7.93 -9.32 -2.41
N SER A 159 8.26 -10.02 -1.32
CA SER A 159 7.27 -10.51 -0.34
C SER A 159 6.48 -9.36 0.31
N ASP A 160 7.16 -8.29 0.72
CA ASP A 160 6.52 -7.15 1.38
C ASP A 160 5.54 -6.45 0.45
N GLU A 161 5.95 -6.24 -0.81
CA GLU A 161 5.07 -5.64 -1.81
C GLU A 161 3.87 -6.54 -2.12
N ALA A 162 4.02 -7.86 -2.09
CA ALA A 162 2.91 -8.79 -2.29
C ALA A 162 1.88 -8.73 -1.15
N TRP A 163 2.34 -8.63 0.10
CA TRP A 163 1.47 -8.41 1.26
C TRP A 163 0.80 -7.04 1.23
N LYS A 164 1.54 -5.99 0.86
CA LYS A 164 0.99 -4.64 0.67
C LYS A 164 -0.08 -4.61 -0.42
N ALA A 165 0.14 -5.32 -1.52
CA ALA A 165 -0.84 -5.45 -2.59
C ALA A 165 -2.13 -6.13 -2.11
N ALA A 166 -2.01 -7.22 -1.33
CA ALA A 166 -3.16 -7.88 -0.72
C ALA A 166 -3.95 -6.95 0.22
N ARG A 167 -3.26 -6.20 1.11
CA ARG A 167 -3.90 -5.20 1.99
C ARG A 167 -4.52 -4.05 1.23
N ALA A 168 -3.89 -3.59 0.15
CA ALA A 168 -4.46 -2.57 -0.73
C ALA A 168 -5.77 -3.02 -1.35
N VAL A 169 -5.84 -4.24 -1.92
CA VAL A 169 -7.08 -4.80 -2.45
C VAL A 169 -8.14 -4.91 -1.36
N LEU A 170 -7.77 -5.46 -0.20
CA LEU A 170 -8.68 -5.57 0.94
C LEU A 170 -9.28 -4.20 1.30
N SER A 171 -8.45 -3.16 1.40
CA SER A 171 -8.90 -1.80 1.72
C SER A 171 -9.93 -1.27 0.71
N ILE A 172 -9.77 -1.60 -0.57
CA ILE A 172 -10.70 -1.19 -1.64
C ILE A 172 -12.04 -1.92 -1.46
N VAL A 173 -12.02 -3.25 -1.38
CA VAL A 173 -13.25 -4.06 -1.34
C VAL A 173 -14.00 -3.94 -0.02
N THR A 174 -13.32 -3.56 1.07
CA THR A 174 -13.93 -3.30 2.38
C THR A 174 -14.36 -1.85 2.58
N GLY A 175 -13.91 -0.94 1.72
CA GLY A 175 -14.29 0.47 1.72
C GLY A 175 -13.47 1.35 2.67
N GLN A 176 -12.28 0.92 3.10
CA GLN A 176 -11.32 1.76 3.82
C GLN A 176 -10.92 2.94 2.92
N SER A 177 -10.78 4.13 3.51
CA SER A 177 -10.35 5.32 2.77
C SER A 177 -8.88 5.18 2.34
N HIS A 178 -8.51 5.86 1.24
CA HIS A 178 -7.13 5.88 0.77
C HIS A 178 -6.18 6.44 1.84
N ALA A 179 -6.59 7.47 2.57
CA ALA A 179 -5.81 8.06 3.67
C ALA A 179 -5.59 7.08 4.83
N ALA A 180 -6.63 6.36 5.27
CA ALA A 180 -6.51 5.38 6.35
C ALA A 180 -5.64 4.19 5.95
N TRP A 181 -5.70 3.75 4.69
CA TRP A 181 -4.79 2.73 4.18
C TRP A 181 -3.34 3.22 4.15
N LEU A 182 -3.09 4.47 3.71
CA LEU A 182 -1.75 5.04 3.72
C LEU A 182 -1.16 5.11 5.14
N GLU A 183 -1.94 5.55 6.12
CA GLU A 183 -1.53 5.59 7.53
C GLU A 183 -1.15 4.21 8.07
N GLN A 184 -1.82 3.15 7.61
CA GLN A 184 -1.53 1.78 8.02
C GLN A 184 -0.30 1.18 7.31
N GLU A 185 0.00 1.62 6.09
CA GLU A 185 1.12 1.13 5.27
C GLU A 185 2.39 1.97 5.36
N ASP A 186 2.37 3.06 6.12
CA ASP A 186 3.54 3.83 6.50
C ASP A 186 4.25 3.05 7.63
N GLU A 187 5.15 2.14 7.23
CA GLU A 187 5.95 1.29 8.14
C GLU A 187 7.08 2.04 8.85
N MET A 188 7.28 3.32 8.54
CA MET A 188 8.27 4.16 9.20
C MET A 188 7.61 4.87 10.37
N THR A 189 8.12 4.63 11.57
CA THR A 189 7.87 5.55 12.68
C THR A 189 8.35 6.94 12.29
N GLU A 190 7.75 7.97 12.89
CA GLU A 190 8.14 9.36 12.63
C GLU A 190 9.64 9.61 12.90
N ALA A 191 10.20 8.94 13.91
CA ALA A 191 11.63 8.98 14.21
C ALA A 191 12.48 8.31 13.11
N GLU A 192 12.08 7.15 12.60
CA GLU A 192 12.74 6.49 11.46
C GLU A 192 12.66 7.36 10.20
N LEU A 193 11.53 8.04 9.96
CA LEU A 193 11.37 8.97 8.85
C LEU A 193 12.32 10.15 8.94
N ILE A 194 12.38 10.80 10.10
CA ILE A 194 13.29 11.93 10.34
C ILE A 194 14.75 11.47 10.19
N ALA A 195 15.13 10.34 10.79
CA ALA A 195 16.49 9.81 10.69
C ALA A 195 16.89 9.51 9.24
N ALA A 196 15.97 8.93 8.47
CA ALA A 196 16.19 8.61 7.07
C ALA A 196 16.29 9.89 6.21
N VAL A 197 15.41 10.87 6.42
CA VAL A 197 15.49 12.18 5.75
C VAL A 197 16.82 12.89 6.06
N VAL A 198 17.24 12.95 7.32
CA VAL A 198 18.53 13.52 7.73
C VAL A 198 19.69 12.81 7.04
N LYS A 199 19.67 11.47 6.96
CA LYS A 199 20.70 10.67 6.28
C LYS A 199 20.71 10.93 4.77
N ALA A 200 19.55 11.05 4.13
CA ALA A 200 19.44 11.36 2.71
C ALA A 200 20.03 12.74 2.39
N LEU A 201 19.76 13.75 3.22
CA LEU A 201 20.26 15.11 3.06
C LEU A 201 21.78 15.23 3.22
N ARG A 202 22.43 14.26 3.87
CA ARG A 202 23.90 14.19 3.98
C ARG A 202 24.59 13.71 2.70
N SER A 203 23.83 13.33 1.66
CA SER A 203 24.40 12.86 0.39
C SER A 203 23.73 13.53 -0.82
N THR A 204 24.50 13.84 -1.86
CA THR A 204 23.97 14.45 -3.10
C THR A 204 22.90 13.57 -3.77
N ALA A 205 23.07 12.24 -3.71
CA ALA A 205 22.10 11.28 -4.23
C ALA A 205 20.79 11.25 -3.42
N GLY A 206 20.87 11.33 -2.09
CA GLY A 206 19.70 11.38 -1.22
C GLY A 206 18.94 12.71 -1.32
N GLN A 207 19.65 13.84 -1.47
CA GLN A 207 19.05 15.14 -1.76
C GLN A 207 18.23 15.12 -3.06
N ALA A 208 18.78 14.52 -4.13
CA ALA A 208 18.07 14.35 -5.40
C ALA A 208 16.86 13.39 -5.31
N ALA A 209 16.97 12.33 -4.51
CA ALA A 209 15.88 11.37 -4.30
C ALA A 209 14.71 11.93 -3.47
N LEU A 210 15.01 12.79 -2.49
CA LEU A 210 13.98 13.51 -1.71
C LEU A 210 13.19 14.47 -2.60
N GLY A 211 13.87 15.24 -3.45
CA GLY A 211 13.23 16.20 -4.37
C GLY A 211 12.31 15.55 -5.42
N THR A 212 12.44 14.23 -5.64
CA THR A 212 11.64 13.48 -6.62
C THR A 212 10.59 12.56 -5.97
N GLY A 213 10.53 12.51 -4.63
CA GLY A 213 9.60 11.63 -3.89
C GLY A 213 9.85 10.12 -4.10
N ALA A 214 11.01 9.75 -4.64
CA ALA A 214 11.30 8.39 -5.12
C ALA A 214 12.23 7.60 -4.18
N TRP A 215 12.33 7.96 -2.91
CA TRP A 215 13.35 7.40 -2.03
C TRP A 215 12.94 6.07 -1.37
N ASN A 216 13.69 5.02 -1.68
CA ASN A 216 13.77 3.80 -0.89
C ASN A 216 15.15 3.79 -0.23
N HIS A 217 15.18 3.75 1.11
CA HIS A 217 16.41 3.65 1.89
C HIS A 217 16.70 2.20 2.20
N ARG A 218 17.95 1.77 2.02
CA ARG A 218 18.38 0.43 2.39
C ARG A 218 19.54 0.56 3.35
N GLU A 219 19.46 -0.09 4.49
CA GLU A 219 20.56 -0.14 5.45
C GLU A 219 20.74 -1.52 6.06
N ASN A 220 21.93 -1.76 6.58
CA ASN A 220 22.23 -2.95 7.35
C ASN A 220 21.73 -2.69 8.79
N ASP A 221 20.67 -3.38 9.14
CA ASP A 221 20.15 -3.53 10.49
C ASP A 221 20.54 -4.93 11.02
N PRO A 222 21.55 -5.01 11.91
CA PRO A 222 22.01 -6.28 12.49
C PRO A 222 20.91 -7.09 13.18
N GLN A 223 19.82 -6.44 13.63
CA GLN A 223 18.69 -7.11 14.26
C GLN A 223 17.84 -7.90 13.26
N THR A 224 17.98 -7.63 11.96
CA THR A 224 17.25 -8.33 10.89
C THR A 224 18.05 -9.45 10.24
N ILE A 225 19.24 -9.76 10.77
CA ILE A 225 20.06 -10.88 10.27
C ILE A 225 19.32 -12.18 10.50
N SER A 226 19.11 -12.91 9.41
CA SER A 226 18.50 -14.25 9.40
C SER A 226 19.14 -15.09 8.28
N PRO A 227 18.91 -16.42 8.23
CA PRO A 227 19.37 -17.24 7.11
C PRO A 227 18.92 -16.69 5.74
N GLU A 228 17.75 -16.06 5.68
CA GLU A 228 17.16 -15.47 4.48
C GLU A 228 17.71 -14.06 4.17
N ASN A 229 18.26 -13.37 5.17
CA ASN A 229 18.81 -12.02 5.09
C ASN A 229 20.17 -11.93 5.81
N PRO A 230 21.22 -12.58 5.28
CA PRO A 230 22.50 -12.71 5.97
C PRO A 230 23.25 -11.39 6.15
N GLN A 231 22.90 -10.37 5.36
CA GLN A 231 23.44 -9.01 5.50
C GLN A 231 22.65 -8.15 6.49
N GLY A 232 21.54 -8.66 7.03
CA GLY A 232 20.64 -7.88 7.88
C GLY A 232 20.14 -6.64 7.17
N THR A 233 19.87 -6.71 5.86
CA THR A 233 19.43 -5.52 5.14
C THR A 233 17.95 -5.23 5.42
N ARG A 234 17.65 -4.06 5.97
CA ARG A 234 16.30 -3.50 6.08
C ARG A 234 16.10 -2.45 5.00
N THR A 235 14.99 -2.53 4.26
CA THR A 235 14.62 -1.54 3.26
C THR A 235 13.46 -0.72 3.79
N PHE A 236 13.70 0.56 4.06
CA PHE A 236 12.66 1.51 4.41
C PHE A 236 12.12 2.13 3.12
N ARG A 237 10.85 1.91 2.84
CA ARG A 237 10.16 2.56 1.73
C ARG A 237 9.44 3.77 2.31
N MET A 238 9.79 4.99 1.87
CA MET A 238 8.91 6.12 2.17
C MET A 238 7.55 5.84 1.52
N GLY A 239 6.53 5.64 2.35
CA GLY A 239 5.19 5.36 1.91
C GLY A 239 4.53 6.56 1.23
N GLY A 240 3.26 6.40 0.83
CA GLY A 240 2.58 7.32 -0.08
C GLY A 240 2.45 8.75 0.42
N TRP A 241 2.69 8.99 1.72
CA TRP A 241 2.74 10.32 2.34
C TRP A 241 3.77 11.27 1.70
N ALA A 242 4.93 10.77 1.28
CA ALA A 242 5.95 11.58 0.59
C ALA A 242 5.62 11.84 -0.90
N ARG A 243 4.78 11.00 -1.52
CA ARG A 243 4.56 11.00 -2.98
C ARG A 243 3.37 11.82 -3.46
N THR A 244 2.45 12.19 -2.59
CA THR A 244 1.08 12.60 -3.00
C THR A 244 0.69 14.03 -2.67
N GLN A 245 1.56 14.84 -2.02
CA GLN A 245 1.29 16.26 -1.76
C GLN A 245 2.46 17.18 -2.16
N PRO A 246 2.56 17.56 -3.45
CA PRO A 246 3.62 18.43 -3.95
C PRO A 246 3.60 19.84 -3.32
N THR A 247 2.43 20.40 -2.99
CA THR A 247 2.32 21.74 -2.37
C THR A 247 2.92 21.84 -0.98
N ARG A 248 3.04 20.71 -0.26
CA ARG A 248 3.77 20.65 1.01
C ARG A 248 5.19 20.12 0.84
N ALA A 249 5.60 19.65 -0.34
CA ALA A 249 6.96 19.17 -0.57
C ALA A 249 7.97 20.32 -0.54
N ASP A 250 7.62 21.48 -1.10
CA ASP A 250 8.49 22.66 -1.09
C ASP A 250 8.62 23.28 0.31
N GLN A 251 7.50 23.40 1.04
CA GLN A 251 7.50 23.89 2.43
C GLN A 251 8.23 22.93 3.38
N ARG A 252 8.07 21.60 3.19
CA ARG A 252 8.77 20.60 3.98
C ARG A 252 10.24 20.52 3.64
N THR A 253 10.60 20.57 2.34
CA THR A 253 12.00 20.66 1.89
C THR A 253 12.64 21.93 2.42
N ALA A 254 11.95 23.08 2.40
CA ALA A 254 12.46 24.32 2.96
C ALA A 254 12.64 24.25 4.48
N ALA A 255 11.68 23.69 5.23
CA ALA A 255 11.79 23.52 6.68
C ALA A 255 12.91 22.53 7.07
N VAL A 256 13.05 21.44 6.32
CA VAL A 256 14.08 20.43 6.50
C VAL A 256 15.46 20.96 6.11
N LEU A 257 15.58 21.72 5.01
CA LEU A 257 16.83 22.40 4.63
C LEU A 257 17.19 23.51 5.62
N ALA A 258 16.22 24.25 6.16
CA ALA A 258 16.46 25.23 7.21
C ALA A 258 16.94 24.57 8.51
N ALA A 259 16.36 23.44 8.90
CA ALA A 259 16.80 22.65 10.04
C ALA A 259 18.20 22.04 9.83
N VAL A 260 18.51 21.57 8.62
CA VAL A 260 19.85 21.06 8.27
C VAL A 260 20.88 22.18 8.23
N ALA A 261 20.54 23.35 7.67
CA ALA A 261 21.42 24.51 7.67
C ALA A 261 21.70 25.02 9.10
N ALA A 262 20.70 24.98 9.98
CA ALA A 262 20.87 25.28 11.40
C ALA A 262 21.72 24.23 12.14
N ALA A 263 21.77 22.99 11.65
CA ALA A 263 22.51 21.87 12.24
C ALA A 263 23.93 21.68 11.67
N GLN A 264 24.33 22.46 10.66
CA GLN A 264 25.68 22.38 10.05
C GLN A 264 26.77 23.10 10.87
N ASP A 265 26.42 23.84 11.92
CA ASP A 265 27.37 24.35 12.92
C ASP A 265 27.52 23.33 14.07
N ASP A 266 28.25 22.24 13.79
CA ASP A 266 28.94 21.26 14.68
C ASP A 266 28.35 20.77 16.01
N ALA A 267 27.09 21.04 16.33
CA ALA A 267 26.34 20.30 17.33
C ALA A 267 24.87 20.26 16.90
N VAL A 268 24.36 19.07 16.57
CA VAL A 268 22.92 18.88 16.37
C VAL A 268 22.27 19.09 17.74
N ASP A 269 21.79 20.31 17.98
CA ASP A 269 20.91 20.58 19.11
C ASP A 269 19.57 19.92 18.81
N GLU A 270 19.39 18.72 19.37
CA GLU A 270 18.17 17.93 19.26
C GLU A 270 16.93 18.72 19.76
N GLN A 271 17.11 19.69 20.68
CA GLN A 271 16.02 20.56 21.12
C GLN A 271 15.67 21.62 20.06
N ALA A 272 16.65 22.17 19.36
CA ALA A 272 16.40 23.12 18.26
C ALA A 272 15.72 22.42 17.07
N LEU A 273 16.13 21.20 16.75
CA LEU A 273 15.50 20.37 15.72
C LEU A 273 14.05 20.03 16.10
N ALA A 274 13.79 19.62 17.34
CA ALA A 274 12.44 19.35 17.83
C ALA A 274 11.56 20.62 17.83
N ALA A 275 12.10 21.77 18.22
CA ALA A 275 11.39 23.05 18.20
C ALA A 275 11.04 23.53 16.78
N ALA A 276 11.88 23.23 15.79
CA ALA A 276 11.62 23.55 14.39
C ALA A 276 10.56 22.63 13.74
N LEU A 277 10.46 21.38 14.23
CA LEU A 277 9.47 20.40 13.76
C LEU A 277 8.11 20.56 14.45
N LEU A 278 8.08 21.09 15.68
CA LEU A 278 6.86 21.27 16.50
C LEU A 278 5.69 21.98 15.79
N PRO A 279 5.90 23.08 15.01
CA PRO A 279 4.82 23.77 14.30
C PRO A 279 4.24 22.99 13.12
N LEU A 280 4.91 21.91 12.69
CA LEU A 280 4.50 21.06 11.57
C LEU A 280 3.62 19.89 12.04
N LEU A 281 3.47 19.72 13.36
CA LEU A 281 2.68 18.67 13.98
C LEU A 281 1.29 19.20 14.36
N THR A 282 0.27 18.41 14.06
CA THR A 282 -1.09 18.66 14.55
C THR A 282 -1.15 18.44 16.06
N GLY A 283 -2.11 19.09 16.76
CA GLY A 283 -2.26 18.96 18.22
C GLY A 283 -2.32 17.51 18.72
N ASP A 284 -3.00 16.63 17.97
CA ASP A 284 -3.12 15.20 18.28
C ASP A 284 -1.81 14.41 18.09
N GLN A 285 -0.89 14.91 17.28
CA GLN A 285 0.45 14.34 17.11
C GLN A 285 1.37 14.75 18.27
N LEU A 286 1.27 16.01 18.71
CA LEU A 286 1.96 16.53 19.88
C LEU A 286 1.56 15.80 21.18
N GLU A 287 0.27 15.57 21.39
CA GLU A 287 -0.21 14.89 22.61
C GLU A 287 0.26 13.43 22.70
N ARG A 288 0.34 12.72 21.57
CA ARG A 288 0.87 11.35 21.50
C ARG A 288 2.37 11.28 21.79
N ILE A 289 3.16 12.23 21.27
CA ILE A 289 4.60 12.32 21.52
C ILE A 289 4.88 12.57 23.00
N VAL A 290 4.13 13.50 23.62
CA VAL A 290 4.25 13.84 25.04
C VAL A 290 3.89 12.66 25.96
N ARG A 291 2.89 11.85 25.59
CA ARG A 291 2.50 10.67 26.38
C ARG A 291 3.47 9.50 26.26
N ALA A 292 4.08 9.30 25.10
CA ALA A 292 4.88 8.10 24.83
C ALA A 292 6.36 8.21 25.27
N ASN A 293 6.96 9.41 25.24
CA ASN A 293 8.43 9.50 25.27
C ASN A 293 9.02 10.51 26.27
N LEU A 294 8.19 11.28 27.00
CA LEU A 294 8.69 12.19 28.01
C LEU A 294 8.61 11.57 29.40
N SER A 295 9.68 11.74 30.19
CA SER A 295 9.64 11.45 31.63
C SER A 295 8.59 12.34 32.31
N ASP A 296 8.08 11.93 33.47
CA ASP A 296 7.10 12.73 34.22
C ASP A 296 7.64 14.12 34.59
N GLU A 297 8.96 14.25 34.74
CA GLU A 297 9.62 15.53 34.95
C GLU A 297 9.59 16.41 33.70
N GLN A 298 9.90 15.87 32.52
CA GLN A 298 9.81 16.58 31.25
C GLN A 298 8.37 16.96 30.89
N ARG A 299 7.41 16.08 31.20
CA ARG A 299 5.96 16.37 31.05
C ARG A 299 5.54 17.56 31.92
N ARG A 300 5.97 17.61 33.18
CA ARG A 300 5.67 18.73 34.09
C ARG A 300 6.34 20.04 33.66
N ALA A 301 7.58 20.00 33.19
CA ALA A 301 8.28 21.18 32.70
C ALA A 301 7.63 21.75 31.42
N LEU A 302 7.17 20.88 30.51
CA LEU A 302 6.45 21.29 29.31
C LEU A 302 5.07 21.88 29.64
N ALA A 303 4.31 21.23 30.52
CA ALA A 303 3.00 21.74 30.96
C ALA A 303 3.13 23.10 31.67
N ALA A 304 4.16 23.30 32.49
CA ALA A 304 4.42 24.58 33.14
C ALA A 304 4.78 25.70 32.14
N ARG A 305 5.49 25.39 31.05
CA ARG A 305 5.78 26.38 29.99
C ARG A 305 4.54 26.75 29.18
N LEU A 306 3.68 25.78 28.87
CA LEU A 306 2.44 26.03 28.13
C LEU A 306 1.39 26.78 28.96
N ALA A 307 1.41 26.63 30.29
CA ALA A 307 0.54 27.39 31.20
C ALA A 307 0.96 28.86 31.39
N VAL A 308 2.19 29.24 31.00
CA VAL A 308 2.70 30.62 31.09
C VAL A 308 2.25 31.49 29.91
N ASP A 309 1.80 30.87 28.81
CA ASP A 309 1.28 31.56 27.62
C ASP A 309 -0.25 31.78 27.67
N GLU A 310 -0.92 31.41 28.76
CA GLU A 310 -2.27 31.92 29.02
C GLU A 310 -2.19 33.40 29.40
N VAL A 311 -2.36 34.25 28.38
CA VAL A 311 -2.59 35.69 28.53
C VAL A 311 -3.68 35.88 29.60
N PRO A 312 -3.41 36.60 30.70
CA PRO A 312 -4.43 36.84 31.70
C PRO A 312 -5.62 37.55 31.04
N PRO A 313 -6.86 37.22 31.43
CA PRO A 313 -8.04 37.87 30.87
C PRO A 313 -7.89 39.38 31.04
N SER A 314 -8.12 40.12 29.96
CA SER A 314 -8.15 41.58 30.00
C SER A 314 -9.36 42.01 30.81
N ASP A 315 -9.11 42.82 31.85
CA ASP A 315 -10.14 43.59 32.57
C ASP A 315 -10.84 44.59 31.63
#